data_AF-A0A843EDY4-F1
#
_entry.id   AF-A0A843EDY4-F1
#
_cell.length_a   1.000
_cell.length_b   1.000
_cell.length_c   1.000
_cell.angle_alpha   90.00
_cell.angle_beta   90.00
_cell.angle_gamma   90.00
#
_symmetry.space_group_name_H-M   'P 1'
#
loop_
_entity.id
_entity.type
_entity.pdbx_description
1 polymer ?
#
loop_
_entity_poly.entity_id
_entity_poly.type
_entity_poly.pdbx_seq_one_letter_code
_entity_poly.pdbx_strand_id
1 'polypeptide(L)'
;MNGSVYIKGPDTYVYDSNFNNNSGENGAAIYIKGSNSNLILNNLSFNNVSRKGGAIYIEGSNANIIASEFSNNSAIPNKSDIISGLGGAIYIKGDNNTVDSSNFIFNTARNGSAIYTDGSKMTLSNTNFDKNQAWSYLLDSYVIPAISYFNESDILINLTLIGGNNIANAIYNTATMDEIYFYNVSYISSKGQKVTGNDEIHPVDGAENSLNGSLLYQDDREDNQLVNVIIYKEIPDSEKGLLSYSDEVSDMISGNEIILNETFRTGILGDINFNISDYIDNPLPAGKYHLYAEHFEDDYYKEI
;
A
#
# COMPACT_ATOMS: atom_id res chain seq x y z
N MET A 1 -6.42 -1.72 -25.49
CA MET A 1 -5.37 -2.56 -26.11
C MET A 1 -4.53 -3.20 -25.01
N ASN A 2 -4.21 -4.49 -25.11
CA ASN A 2 -3.31 -5.17 -24.15
C ASN A 2 -1.85 -4.79 -24.40
N GLY A 3 -0.92 -5.35 -23.61
CA GLY A 3 0.51 -5.06 -23.64
C GLY A 3 1.19 -4.91 -24.99
N SER A 4 2.30 -4.18 -25.00
CA SER A 4 3.22 -4.03 -26.14
C SER A 4 3.62 -5.36 -26.75
N VAL A 5 3.74 -6.40 -25.91
CA VAL A 5 3.92 -7.79 -26.33
C VAL A 5 2.75 -8.63 -25.82
N TYR A 6 1.98 -9.22 -26.75
CA TYR A 6 0.92 -10.18 -26.44
C TYR A 6 1.29 -11.58 -26.92
N ILE A 7 1.39 -12.52 -25.98
CA ILE A 7 1.80 -13.90 -26.26
C ILE A 7 0.67 -14.84 -25.88
N LYS A 8 0.27 -15.70 -26.83
CA LYS A 8 -0.72 -16.74 -26.62
C LYS A 8 -0.08 -18.10 -26.89
N GLY A 9 0.19 -18.85 -25.83
CA GLY A 9 0.85 -20.16 -25.89
C GLY A 9 1.70 -20.43 -24.63
N PRO A 10 1.94 -21.70 -24.30
CA PRO A 10 2.81 -22.08 -23.19
C PRO A 10 4.29 -21.83 -23.52
N ASP A 11 5.14 -22.04 -22.52
CA ASP A 11 6.61 -22.09 -22.66
C ASP A 11 7.20 -20.78 -23.22
N THR A 12 6.61 -19.66 -22.82
CA THR A 12 7.08 -18.32 -23.18
C THR A 12 8.46 -18.08 -22.56
N TYR A 13 9.37 -17.51 -23.34
CA TYR A 13 10.71 -17.14 -22.87
C TYR A 13 11.01 -15.68 -23.23
N VAL A 14 11.16 -14.83 -22.21
CA VAL A 14 11.54 -13.42 -22.36
C VAL A 14 12.82 -13.19 -21.54
N TYR A 15 13.89 -12.82 -22.23
CA TYR A 15 15.23 -12.76 -21.65
C TYR A 15 15.91 -11.44 -21.99
N ASP A 16 16.55 -10.83 -20.98
CA ASP A 16 17.43 -9.66 -21.14
C ASP A 16 16.80 -8.56 -22.01
N SER A 17 15.56 -8.21 -21.66
CA SER A 17 14.75 -7.25 -22.41
C SER A 17 14.40 -6.03 -21.55
N ASN A 18 14.28 -4.88 -22.21
CA ASN A 18 13.90 -3.61 -21.58
C ASN A 18 12.53 -3.15 -22.08
N PHE A 19 11.59 -2.96 -21.15
CA PHE A 19 10.25 -2.47 -21.41
C PHE A 19 10.02 -1.17 -20.63
N ASN A 20 10.09 -0.05 -21.32
CA ASN A 20 9.98 1.27 -20.71
C ASN A 20 8.84 2.09 -21.34
N ASN A 21 8.09 2.82 -20.51
CA ASN A 21 7.05 3.77 -20.92
C ASN A 21 5.94 3.14 -21.77
N ASN A 22 5.57 1.89 -21.49
CA ASN A 22 4.44 1.27 -22.17
C ASN A 22 3.12 1.62 -21.48
N SER A 23 2.04 1.67 -22.26
CA SER A 23 0.69 1.87 -21.73
C SER A 23 -0.27 0.85 -22.32
N GLY A 24 -1.21 0.35 -21.52
CA GLY A 24 -2.21 -0.61 -21.99
C GLY A 24 -3.38 -0.78 -21.02
N GLU A 25 -4.29 -1.69 -21.33
CA GLU A 25 -5.34 -2.09 -20.40
C GLU A 25 -4.86 -3.13 -19.39
N ASN A 26 -4.08 -4.11 -19.85
CA ASN A 26 -3.50 -5.16 -19.01
C ASN A 26 -2.07 -5.46 -19.47
N GLY A 27 -1.15 -5.62 -18.52
CA GLY A 27 0.24 -5.98 -18.80
C GLY A 27 0.89 -5.04 -19.80
N ALA A 28 1.04 -3.75 -19.50
CA ALA A 28 1.41 -2.76 -20.52
C ALA A 28 2.68 -3.13 -21.30
N ALA A 29 3.66 -3.75 -20.65
CA ALA A 29 4.82 -4.31 -21.33
C ALA A 29 4.50 -5.67 -21.95
N ILE A 30 4.05 -6.62 -21.11
CA ILE A 30 3.90 -8.02 -21.48
C ILE A 30 2.55 -8.54 -20.98
N TYR A 31 1.76 -9.08 -21.91
CA TYR A 31 0.58 -9.88 -21.62
C TYR A 31 0.82 -11.31 -22.09
N ILE A 32 0.78 -12.28 -21.18
CA ILE A 32 0.92 -13.70 -21.49
C ILE A 32 -0.38 -14.44 -21.18
N LYS A 33 -0.86 -15.20 -22.16
CA LYS A 33 -1.90 -16.22 -21.99
C LYS A 33 -1.32 -17.60 -22.26
N GLY A 34 -0.77 -18.23 -21.23
CA GLY A 34 -0.11 -19.53 -21.29
C GLY A 34 0.75 -19.82 -20.06
N SER A 35 0.91 -21.11 -19.78
CA SER A 35 1.69 -21.61 -18.63
C SER A 35 3.19 -21.75 -18.96
N ASN A 36 4.01 -22.00 -17.92
CA ASN A 36 5.45 -22.24 -18.01
C ASN A 36 6.23 -21.05 -18.59
N SER A 37 5.81 -19.83 -18.26
CA SER A 37 6.48 -18.62 -18.73
C SER A 37 7.76 -18.39 -17.96
N ASN A 38 8.86 -18.09 -18.63
CA ASN A 38 10.14 -17.75 -18.03
C ASN A 38 10.53 -16.33 -18.44
N LEU A 39 10.59 -15.43 -17.48
CA LEU A 39 10.89 -14.00 -17.65
C LEU A 39 12.15 -13.70 -16.84
N ILE A 40 13.29 -13.61 -17.51
CA ILE A 40 14.62 -13.61 -16.89
C ILE A 40 15.39 -12.35 -17.28
N LEU A 41 16.04 -11.69 -16.31
CA LEU A 41 16.92 -10.53 -16.54
C LEU A 41 16.23 -9.35 -17.24
N ASN A 42 14.94 -9.16 -17.01
CA ASN A 42 14.20 -8.09 -17.67
C ASN A 42 14.17 -6.83 -16.82
N ASN A 43 14.20 -5.67 -17.47
CA ASN A 43 13.99 -4.38 -16.84
C ASN A 43 12.66 -3.79 -17.31
N LEU A 44 11.75 -3.53 -16.38
CA LEU A 44 10.42 -3.04 -16.64
C LEU A 44 10.15 -1.77 -15.83
N SER A 45 10.11 -0.63 -16.52
CA SER A 45 9.97 0.66 -15.86
C SER A 45 8.90 1.56 -16.48
N PHE A 46 8.21 2.35 -15.66
CA PHE A 46 7.23 3.35 -16.14
C PHE A 46 6.14 2.75 -17.03
N ASN A 47 5.75 1.50 -16.78
CA ASN A 47 4.66 0.84 -17.50
C ASN A 47 3.34 1.07 -16.76
N ASN A 48 2.32 1.55 -17.47
CA ASN A 48 1.10 2.02 -16.84
C ASN A 48 -0.14 1.36 -17.47
N VAL A 49 -1.03 0.82 -16.62
CA VAL A 49 -2.31 0.27 -17.05
C VAL A 49 -3.47 0.82 -16.22
N SER A 50 -4.67 0.74 -16.78
CA SER A 50 -5.90 1.03 -16.04
C SER A 50 -6.54 -0.20 -15.41
N ARG A 51 -6.13 -1.44 -15.76
CA ARG A 51 -6.76 -2.66 -15.23
C ARG A 51 -5.85 -3.54 -14.38
N LYS A 52 -4.93 -4.30 -14.97
CA LYS A 52 -4.19 -5.32 -14.22
C LYS A 52 -2.77 -5.51 -14.73
N GLY A 53 -1.81 -5.65 -13.82
CA GLY A 53 -0.41 -5.87 -14.15
C GLY A 53 0.19 -4.65 -14.84
N GLY A 54 0.63 -3.65 -14.09
CA GLY A 54 1.14 -2.41 -14.68
C GLY A 54 2.27 -2.64 -15.69
N ALA A 55 3.16 -3.58 -15.41
CA ALA A 55 4.12 -4.08 -16.39
C ALA A 55 3.68 -5.41 -17.02
N ILE A 56 3.39 -6.41 -16.19
CA ILE A 56 3.20 -7.80 -16.65
C ILE A 56 1.84 -8.32 -16.19
N TYR A 57 1.10 -8.89 -17.14
CA TYR A 57 -0.10 -9.67 -16.87
C TYR A 57 0.12 -11.11 -17.35
N ILE A 58 -0.02 -12.10 -16.46
CA ILE A 58 0.09 -13.52 -16.79
C ILE A 58 -1.23 -14.21 -16.46
N GLU A 59 -1.85 -14.85 -17.46
CA GLU A 59 -2.93 -15.82 -17.28
C GLU A 59 -2.37 -17.21 -17.64
N GLY A 60 -1.89 -17.92 -16.63
CA GLY A 60 -1.16 -19.17 -16.75
C GLY A 60 -0.45 -19.56 -15.45
N SER A 61 -0.14 -20.84 -15.32
CA SER A 61 0.55 -21.41 -14.15
C SER A 61 2.04 -21.61 -14.41
N ASN A 62 2.83 -21.85 -13.36
CA ASN A 62 4.27 -22.11 -13.45
C ASN A 62 5.05 -20.95 -14.09
N ALA A 63 4.66 -19.70 -13.81
CA ALA A 63 5.44 -18.55 -14.23
C ALA A 63 6.68 -18.40 -13.36
N ASN A 64 7.85 -18.25 -13.98
CA ASN A 64 9.13 -17.99 -13.33
C ASN A 64 9.61 -16.59 -13.74
N ILE A 65 9.66 -15.67 -12.79
CA ILE A 65 10.20 -14.32 -12.97
C ILE A 65 11.50 -14.26 -12.17
N ILE A 66 12.63 -14.09 -12.86
CA ILE A 66 13.96 -14.29 -12.25
C ILE A 66 14.85 -13.09 -12.57
N ALA A 67 15.60 -12.61 -11.59
CA ALA A 67 16.64 -11.61 -11.76
C ALA A 67 16.15 -10.35 -12.50
N SER A 68 14.91 -9.93 -12.28
CA SER A 68 14.26 -8.84 -13.03
C SER A 68 14.00 -7.63 -12.13
N GLU A 69 14.01 -6.45 -12.76
CA GLU A 69 13.82 -5.16 -12.12
C GLU A 69 12.48 -4.55 -12.52
N PHE A 70 11.70 -4.12 -11.53
CA PHE A 70 10.39 -3.50 -11.71
C PHE A 70 10.35 -2.16 -10.99
N SER A 71 10.35 -1.07 -11.74
CA SER A 71 10.38 0.28 -11.15
C SER A 71 9.30 1.22 -11.69
N ASN A 72 8.58 1.93 -10.83
CA ASN A 72 7.62 2.96 -11.26
C ASN A 72 6.53 2.43 -12.21
N ASN A 73 6.12 1.17 -12.08
CA ASN A 73 5.01 0.64 -12.86
C ASN A 73 3.70 0.86 -12.10
N SER A 74 2.60 1.06 -12.82
CA SER A 74 1.33 1.36 -12.18
C SER A 74 0.12 0.65 -12.78
N ALA A 75 -0.82 0.29 -11.90
CA ALA A 75 -2.15 -0.21 -12.25
C ALA A 75 -3.22 0.65 -11.56
N ILE A 76 -3.59 1.77 -12.19
CA ILE A 76 -4.43 2.81 -11.60
C ILE A 76 -5.72 2.95 -12.42
N PRO A 77 -6.86 2.43 -11.92
CA PRO A 77 -8.13 2.49 -12.63
C PRO A 77 -8.81 3.85 -12.41
N ASN A 78 -9.89 4.10 -13.17
CA ASN A 78 -10.81 5.19 -12.83
C ASN A 78 -11.40 4.96 -11.42
N LYS A 79 -11.66 6.05 -10.67
CA LYS A 79 -12.22 5.98 -9.30
C LYS A 79 -13.51 5.15 -9.21
N SER A 80 -14.35 5.17 -10.25
CA SER A 80 -15.60 4.39 -10.30
C SER A 80 -15.42 2.90 -10.60
N ASP A 81 -14.25 2.45 -11.07
CA ASP A 81 -13.96 1.03 -11.28
C ASP A 81 -13.46 0.41 -9.97
N ILE A 82 -14.26 -0.53 -9.46
CA ILE A 82 -14.04 -1.20 -8.18
C ILE A 82 -13.50 -2.63 -8.32
N ILE A 83 -13.14 -3.09 -9.52
CA ILE A 83 -12.59 -4.45 -9.72
C ILE A 83 -11.24 -4.47 -10.45
N SER A 84 -10.80 -3.32 -10.93
CA SER A 84 -9.50 -3.10 -11.57
C SER A 84 -8.48 -2.48 -10.61
N GLY A 85 -7.26 -2.28 -11.09
CA GLY A 85 -6.13 -1.69 -10.36
C GLY A 85 -5.26 -2.71 -9.62
N LEU A 86 -5.09 -3.91 -10.17
CA LEU A 86 -4.46 -5.02 -9.44
C LEU A 86 -3.04 -5.26 -9.97
N GLY A 87 -2.05 -5.34 -9.09
CA GLY A 87 -0.68 -5.68 -9.45
C GLY A 87 0.03 -4.54 -10.16
N GLY A 88 0.61 -3.59 -9.43
CA GLY A 88 1.20 -2.39 -10.02
C GLY A 88 2.41 -2.69 -10.89
N ALA A 89 3.18 -3.73 -10.56
CA ALA A 89 4.15 -4.33 -11.48
C ALA A 89 3.57 -5.57 -12.16
N ILE A 90 3.15 -6.56 -11.38
CA ILE A 90 2.79 -7.89 -11.87
C ILE A 90 1.41 -8.29 -11.37
N TYR A 91 0.56 -8.75 -12.29
CA TYR A 91 -0.63 -9.53 -11.97
C TYR A 91 -0.46 -10.95 -12.53
N ILE A 92 -0.58 -11.96 -11.68
CA ILE A 92 -0.54 -13.37 -12.10
C ILE A 92 -1.84 -14.05 -11.72
N LYS A 93 -2.48 -14.69 -12.70
CA LYS A 93 -3.62 -15.58 -12.52
C LYS A 93 -3.25 -17.00 -12.90
N GLY A 94 -3.07 -17.85 -11.90
CA GLY A 94 -2.66 -19.25 -12.04
C GLY A 94 -1.77 -19.71 -10.90
N ASP A 95 -1.55 -21.02 -10.78
CA ASP A 95 -0.83 -21.60 -9.64
C ASP A 95 0.68 -21.83 -9.86
N ASN A 96 1.41 -22.11 -8.78
CA ASN A 96 2.81 -22.57 -8.75
C ASN A 96 3.81 -21.58 -9.38
N ASN A 97 3.66 -20.29 -9.10
CA ASN A 97 4.53 -19.27 -9.68
C ASN A 97 5.70 -18.95 -8.76
N THR A 98 6.82 -18.53 -9.36
CA THR A 98 8.05 -18.17 -8.65
C THR A 98 8.51 -16.79 -9.07
N VAL A 99 8.83 -15.94 -8.09
CA VAL A 99 9.60 -14.71 -8.26
C VAL A 99 10.90 -14.88 -7.48
N ASP A 100 12.04 -14.85 -8.18
CA ASP A 100 13.35 -15.03 -7.56
C ASP A 100 14.32 -13.91 -7.94
N SER A 101 15.18 -13.54 -7.00
CA SER A 101 16.33 -12.66 -7.21
C SER A 101 15.94 -11.31 -7.85
N SER A 102 14.72 -10.82 -7.60
CA SER A 102 14.13 -9.67 -8.31
C SER A 102 13.94 -8.48 -7.38
N ASN A 103 13.65 -7.31 -7.94
CA ASN A 103 13.52 -6.08 -7.18
C ASN A 103 12.36 -5.22 -7.67
N PHE A 104 11.57 -4.72 -6.72
CA PHE A 104 10.33 -3.99 -6.96
C PHE A 104 10.38 -2.67 -6.20
N ILE A 105 10.42 -1.55 -6.94
CA ILE A 105 10.54 -0.23 -6.35
C ILE A 105 9.51 0.75 -6.94
N PHE A 106 8.86 1.55 -6.10
CA PHE A 106 7.96 2.63 -6.54
C PHE A 106 6.81 2.16 -7.44
N ASN A 107 6.38 0.91 -7.33
CA ASN A 107 5.22 0.45 -8.08
C ASN A 107 3.94 0.81 -7.34
N THR A 108 2.89 1.17 -8.08
CA THR A 108 1.64 1.67 -7.49
C THR A 108 0.44 0.92 -8.04
N ALA A 109 -0.50 0.54 -7.18
CA ALA A 109 -1.74 -0.10 -7.60
C ALA A 109 -2.88 0.23 -6.66
N ARG A 110 -4.09 -0.21 -6.99
CA ARG A 110 -5.14 -0.28 -5.98
C ARG A 110 -4.93 -1.43 -4.98
N ASN A 111 -4.58 -2.61 -5.47
CA ASN A 111 -4.21 -3.76 -4.62
C ASN A 111 -2.93 -4.40 -5.16
N GLY A 112 -2.03 -4.78 -4.26
CA GLY A 112 -0.78 -5.44 -4.61
C GLY A 112 0.08 -4.49 -5.44
N SER A 113 0.58 -3.46 -4.77
CA SER A 113 1.31 -2.37 -5.42
C SER A 113 2.50 -2.83 -6.26
N ALA A 114 3.21 -3.87 -5.82
CA ALA A 114 4.14 -4.61 -6.66
C ALA A 114 3.45 -5.80 -7.33
N ILE A 115 2.97 -6.75 -6.54
CA ILE A 115 2.49 -8.05 -7.03
C ILE A 115 1.08 -8.31 -6.54
N TYR A 116 0.21 -8.68 -7.47
CA TYR A 116 -1.07 -9.30 -7.16
C TYR A 116 -1.06 -10.75 -7.66
N THR A 117 -1.31 -11.70 -6.76
CA THR A 117 -1.41 -13.12 -7.10
C THR A 117 -2.85 -13.62 -6.92
N ASP A 118 -3.42 -14.11 -8.01
CA ASP A 118 -4.76 -14.69 -8.15
C ASP A 118 -4.60 -16.19 -8.48
N GLY A 119 -4.08 -16.93 -7.51
CA GLY A 119 -3.72 -18.34 -7.63
C GLY A 119 -2.93 -18.81 -6.43
N SER A 120 -2.64 -20.11 -6.41
CA SER A 120 -2.10 -20.83 -5.25
C SER A 120 -0.61 -21.11 -5.44
N LYS A 121 0.12 -21.34 -4.36
CA LYS A 121 1.54 -21.77 -4.36
C LYS A 121 2.47 -20.76 -5.01
N MET A 122 2.37 -19.50 -4.61
CA MET A 122 3.30 -18.45 -5.01
C MET A 122 4.58 -18.53 -4.16
N THR A 123 5.74 -18.63 -4.78
CA THR A 123 7.04 -18.63 -4.10
C THR A 123 7.79 -17.35 -4.41
N LEU A 124 8.25 -16.64 -3.39
CA LEU A 124 9.12 -15.48 -3.49
C LEU A 124 10.44 -15.80 -2.81
N SER A 125 11.55 -15.61 -3.53
CA SER A 125 12.88 -15.79 -2.98
C SER A 125 13.85 -14.69 -3.36
N ASN A 126 14.78 -14.34 -2.46
CA ASN A 126 15.88 -13.40 -2.72
C ASN A 126 15.41 -12.07 -3.34
N THR A 127 14.21 -11.60 -2.97
CA THR A 127 13.52 -10.50 -3.64
C THR A 127 13.36 -9.32 -2.70
N ASN A 128 13.53 -8.11 -3.23
CA ASN A 128 13.40 -6.87 -2.47
C ASN A 128 12.17 -6.06 -2.88
N PHE A 129 11.45 -5.52 -1.90
CA PHE A 129 10.35 -4.58 -2.07
C PHE A 129 10.69 -3.27 -1.35
N ASP A 130 10.72 -2.16 -2.08
CA ASP A 130 10.97 -0.84 -1.50
C ASP A 130 9.99 0.21 -2.04
N LYS A 131 9.34 0.95 -1.15
CA LYS A 131 8.45 2.07 -1.51
C LYS A 131 7.41 1.73 -2.58
N ASN A 132 6.86 0.53 -2.56
CA ASN A 132 5.68 0.20 -3.35
C ASN A 132 4.45 0.64 -2.56
N GLN A 133 3.41 1.07 -3.24
CA GLN A 133 2.28 1.73 -2.59
C GLN A 133 0.93 1.32 -3.19
N ALA A 134 0.03 0.84 -2.33
CA ALA A 134 -1.33 0.53 -2.73
C ALA A 134 -2.29 1.64 -2.29
N TRP A 135 -3.53 1.61 -2.79
CA TRP A 135 -4.56 2.52 -2.31
C TRP A 135 -4.98 2.21 -0.87
N SER A 136 -5.22 3.28 -0.13
CA SER A 136 -5.84 3.32 1.18
C SER A 136 -7.35 3.25 1.03
N TYR A 137 -7.97 2.39 1.83
CA TYR A 137 -9.42 2.21 1.85
C TYR A 137 -10.05 2.90 3.03
N LEU A 138 -9.45 2.78 4.22
CA LEU A 138 -10.02 3.31 5.45
C LEU A 138 -8.93 3.84 6.37
N LEU A 139 -9.16 5.04 6.91
CA LEU A 139 -8.34 5.65 7.96
C LEU A 139 -9.33 5.91 9.08
N ASP A 140 -9.57 4.85 9.84
CA ASP A 140 -10.47 4.95 10.99
C ASP A 140 -9.78 5.81 12.04
N SER A 141 -10.51 6.75 12.63
CA SER A 141 -9.95 7.66 13.62
C SER A 141 -10.95 7.97 14.71
N TYR A 142 -10.48 7.94 15.95
CA TYR A 142 -11.33 8.25 17.10
C TYR A 142 -10.52 8.86 18.25
N VAL A 143 -11.22 9.67 19.04
CA VAL A 143 -10.65 10.47 20.14
C VAL A 143 -11.26 10.01 21.46
N ILE A 144 -10.41 9.76 22.47
CA ILE A 144 -10.84 9.32 23.81
C ILE A 144 -10.20 10.19 24.90
N PRO A 145 -11.00 10.81 25.79
CA PRO A 145 -12.45 10.90 25.74
C PRO A 145 -12.91 11.91 24.68
N ALA A 146 -14.08 11.70 24.07
CA ALA A 146 -14.67 12.65 23.13
C ALA A 146 -15.14 13.97 23.80
N ILE A 147 -15.34 13.96 25.12
CA ILE A 147 -15.68 15.13 25.94
C ILE A 147 -14.79 15.07 27.19
N SER A 148 -14.05 16.14 27.44
CA SER A 148 -13.29 16.31 28.68
C SER A 148 -13.76 17.53 29.45
N TYR A 149 -13.89 17.37 30.77
CA TYR A 149 -14.18 18.45 31.71
C TYR A 149 -12.92 19.01 32.38
N PHE A 150 -11.76 18.41 32.11
CA PHE A 150 -10.47 18.82 32.65
C PHE A 150 -9.56 19.20 31.49
N ASN A 151 -8.92 20.37 31.56
CA ASN A 151 -8.00 20.86 30.53
C ASN A 151 -6.66 20.11 30.51
N GLU A 152 -6.39 19.29 31.52
CA GLU A 152 -5.19 18.45 31.69
C GLU A 152 -5.43 16.97 31.36
N SER A 153 -6.59 16.60 30.81
CA SER A 153 -6.87 15.20 30.50
C SER A 153 -6.00 14.72 29.34
N ASP A 154 -5.39 13.56 29.50
CA ASP A 154 -4.74 12.78 28.46
C ASP A 154 -5.76 12.40 27.37
N ILE A 155 -5.86 13.22 26.31
CA ILE A 155 -6.71 12.95 25.16
C ILE A 155 -5.93 12.05 24.22
N LEU A 156 -6.38 10.80 24.13
CA LEU A 156 -5.82 9.80 23.25
C LEU A 156 -6.41 9.94 21.85
N ILE A 157 -5.52 10.09 20.87
CA ILE A 157 -5.83 10.04 19.45
C ILE A 157 -5.41 8.66 18.94
N ASN A 158 -6.36 7.95 18.32
CA ASN A 158 -6.10 6.66 17.71
C ASN A 158 -6.50 6.73 16.24
N LEU A 159 -5.62 6.24 15.37
CA LEU A 159 -5.89 6.06 13.96
C LEU A 159 -5.51 4.63 13.54
N THR A 160 -6.20 4.07 12.55
CA THR A 160 -5.83 2.81 11.91
C THR A 160 -5.99 2.92 10.41
N LEU A 161 -4.90 2.73 9.67
CA LEU A 161 -4.87 2.73 8.22
C LEU A 161 -5.05 1.31 7.67
N ILE A 162 -5.99 1.17 6.74
CA ILE A 162 -6.31 -0.05 6.00
C ILE A 162 -6.14 0.25 4.51
N GLY A 163 -5.43 -0.61 3.79
CA GLY A 163 -5.11 -0.43 2.39
C GLY A 163 -5.01 -1.72 1.59
N GLY A 164 -4.44 -1.60 0.39
CA GLY A 164 -4.44 -2.64 -0.63
C GLY A 164 -3.19 -3.50 -0.73
N ASN A 165 -2.19 -3.29 0.12
CA ASN A 165 -1.14 -4.27 0.34
C ASN A 165 -1.50 -5.06 1.58
N ASN A 166 -1.65 -6.38 1.43
CA ASN A 166 -1.91 -7.23 2.58
C ASN A 166 -0.66 -7.94 3.10
N ILE A 167 0.47 -7.90 2.37
CA ILE A 167 1.75 -8.47 2.82
C ILE A 167 2.89 -7.54 2.42
N ALA A 168 3.84 -7.34 3.35
CA ALA A 168 5.14 -6.70 3.12
C ALA A 168 5.08 -5.33 2.42
N ASN A 169 4.00 -4.57 2.64
CA ASN A 169 3.75 -3.26 2.02
C ASN A 169 3.85 -3.28 0.48
N ALA A 170 3.60 -4.43 -0.16
CA ALA A 170 3.83 -4.58 -1.59
C ALA A 170 2.94 -5.59 -2.31
N ILE A 171 2.46 -6.61 -1.60
CA ILE A 171 1.83 -7.78 -2.21
C ILE A 171 0.36 -7.84 -1.79
N TYR A 172 -0.47 -8.26 -2.73
CA TYR A 172 -1.81 -8.74 -2.44
C TYR A 172 -1.96 -10.19 -2.86
N ASN A 173 -2.23 -11.06 -1.88
CA ASN A 173 -2.45 -12.48 -2.09
C ASN A 173 -3.90 -12.88 -1.78
N THR A 174 -4.51 -13.67 -2.66
CA THR A 174 -5.88 -14.21 -2.45
C THR A 174 -5.91 -15.64 -1.93
N ALA A 175 -4.79 -16.36 -1.94
CA ALA A 175 -4.71 -17.74 -1.47
C ALA A 175 -4.63 -17.81 0.06
N THR A 176 -4.74 -19.02 0.63
CA THR A 176 -4.50 -19.23 2.06
C THR A 176 -3.02 -19.06 2.40
N MET A 177 -2.69 -18.78 3.68
CA MET A 177 -1.32 -18.47 4.10
C MET A 177 -0.31 -19.58 3.80
N ASP A 178 -0.75 -20.83 3.85
CA ASP A 178 0.06 -22.02 3.54
C ASP A 178 0.31 -22.22 2.03
N GLU A 179 -0.23 -21.34 1.19
CA GLU A 179 -0.06 -21.35 -0.26
C GLU A 179 0.77 -20.17 -0.79
N ILE A 180 1.38 -19.38 0.08
CA ILE A 180 2.37 -18.38 -0.30
C ILE A 180 3.65 -18.55 0.53
N TYR A 181 4.80 -18.52 -0.15
CA TYR A 181 6.08 -18.93 0.39
C TYR A 181 7.10 -17.80 0.24
N PHE A 182 7.82 -17.45 1.32
CA PHE A 182 8.82 -16.38 1.33
C PHE A 182 10.18 -16.90 1.82
N TYR A 183 11.24 -16.64 1.05
CA TYR A 183 12.60 -17.05 1.40
C TYR A 183 13.60 -15.92 1.15
N ASN A 184 14.19 -15.35 2.20
CA ASN A 184 15.13 -14.23 2.03
C ASN A 184 14.49 -13.06 1.24
N VAL A 185 13.28 -12.67 1.64
CA VAL A 185 12.57 -11.53 1.05
C VAL A 185 12.71 -10.32 1.96
N SER A 186 13.10 -9.18 1.39
CA SER A 186 13.33 -7.94 2.16
C SER A 186 12.30 -6.84 1.86
N TYR A 187 11.90 -6.13 2.91
CA TYR A 187 11.03 -4.95 2.84
C TYR A 187 11.27 -4.02 4.05
N ILE A 188 10.77 -2.79 3.98
CA ILE A 188 10.85 -1.83 5.10
C ILE A 188 9.54 -1.83 5.90
N SER A 189 9.67 -2.04 7.20
CA SER A 189 8.60 -1.98 8.20
C SER A 189 8.77 -0.78 9.14
N SER A 190 7.78 -0.48 9.97
CA SER A 190 7.91 0.52 11.04
C SER A 190 8.98 0.19 12.08
N LYS A 191 9.47 -1.07 12.10
CA LYS A 191 10.59 -1.53 12.95
C LYS A 191 11.94 -1.50 12.23
N GLY A 192 11.99 -1.00 11.00
CA GLY A 192 13.18 -0.98 10.15
C GLY A 192 13.13 -2.04 9.05
N GLN A 193 14.29 -2.31 8.45
CA GLN A 193 14.41 -3.32 7.40
C GLN A 193 14.16 -4.72 7.97
N LYS A 194 13.24 -5.45 7.35
CA LYS A 194 12.99 -6.86 7.63
C LYS A 194 13.47 -7.71 6.47
N VAL A 195 13.98 -8.90 6.79
CA VAL A 195 14.34 -9.95 5.85
C VAL A 195 13.76 -11.26 6.37
N THR A 196 12.94 -11.94 5.58
CA THR A 196 12.38 -13.25 6.01
C THR A 196 13.49 -14.29 6.10
N GLY A 197 13.42 -15.14 7.13
CA GLY A 197 14.36 -16.24 7.30
C GLY A 197 14.10 -17.40 6.35
N ASN A 198 14.95 -18.43 6.40
CA ASN A 198 14.71 -19.68 5.66
C ASN A 198 13.60 -20.55 6.29
N ASP A 199 13.25 -20.29 7.55
CA ASP A 199 12.23 -21.04 8.32
C ASP A 199 10.90 -20.28 8.42
N GLU A 200 10.86 -19.01 8.06
CA GLU A 200 9.66 -18.16 8.01
C GLU A 200 9.02 -18.28 6.62
N ILE A 201 8.43 -19.45 6.39
CA ILE A 201 8.00 -19.84 5.04
C ILE A 201 6.69 -19.13 4.68
N HIS A 202 5.78 -18.94 5.64
CA HIS A 202 4.44 -18.43 5.42
C HIS A 202 4.17 -17.20 6.28
N PRO A 203 3.38 -16.22 5.80
CA PRO A 203 2.81 -15.22 6.67
C PRO A 203 1.91 -15.88 7.72
N VAL A 204 1.84 -15.32 8.91
CA VAL A 204 0.76 -15.61 9.85
C VAL A 204 -0.49 -14.82 9.47
N ASP A 205 -1.66 -15.35 9.79
CA ASP A 205 -2.92 -14.63 9.58
C ASP A 205 -3.06 -13.52 10.64
N GLY A 206 -3.17 -12.27 10.22
CA GLY A 206 -3.36 -11.11 11.11
C GLY A 206 -2.08 -10.54 11.72
N ALA A 207 -2.01 -9.20 11.77
CA ALA A 207 -0.85 -8.48 12.29
C ALA A 207 -0.61 -8.70 13.80
N GLU A 208 -1.65 -9.03 14.58
CA GLU A 208 -1.52 -9.38 16.01
C GLU A 208 -0.72 -10.66 16.24
N ASN A 209 -0.73 -11.59 15.28
CA ASN A 209 0.01 -12.85 15.37
C ASN A 209 1.46 -12.70 14.92
N SER A 210 1.85 -11.54 14.39
CA SER A 210 3.18 -11.25 13.83
C SER A 210 4.32 -11.21 14.86
N LEU A 211 4.03 -11.41 16.15
CA LEU A 211 4.98 -11.21 17.25
C LEU A 211 5.67 -9.84 17.13
N ASN A 212 4.86 -8.77 17.07
CA ASN A 212 5.29 -7.38 16.92
C ASN A 212 6.15 -7.13 15.67
N GLY A 213 5.76 -7.73 14.54
CA GLY A 213 6.41 -7.58 13.24
C GLY A 213 7.62 -8.49 13.00
N SER A 214 8.02 -9.31 13.98
CA SER A 214 9.13 -10.25 13.80
C SER A 214 8.78 -11.38 12.82
N LEU A 215 7.50 -11.78 12.75
CA LEU A 215 6.94 -12.66 11.73
C LEU A 215 6.19 -11.87 10.67
N LEU A 216 6.18 -12.37 9.44
CA LEU A 216 5.48 -11.83 8.29
C LEU A 216 4.03 -12.17 8.50
N TYR A 217 3.15 -11.28 8.10
CA TYR A 217 1.72 -11.48 8.27
C TYR A 217 0.99 -11.07 7.00
N GLN A 218 -0.21 -11.62 6.85
CA GLN A 218 -1.19 -11.14 5.89
C GLN A 218 -2.30 -10.43 6.64
N ASP A 219 -2.50 -9.15 6.37
CA ASP A 219 -3.49 -8.29 7.02
C ASP A 219 -3.69 -7.02 6.17
N ASP A 220 -4.91 -6.50 6.09
CA ASP A 220 -5.19 -5.30 5.29
C ASP A 220 -4.72 -3.99 5.96
N ARG A 221 -4.26 -4.04 7.23
CA ARG A 221 -3.69 -2.88 7.93
C ARG A 221 -2.27 -2.59 7.43
N GLU A 222 -2.05 -1.33 7.06
CA GLU A 222 -0.84 -0.91 6.37
C GLU A 222 0.23 -0.41 7.35
N ASP A 223 1.34 -1.14 7.43
CA ASP A 223 2.49 -0.77 8.23
C ASP A 223 3.37 0.26 7.51
N ASN A 224 4.11 1.06 8.29
CA ASN A 224 5.15 1.94 7.78
C ASN A 224 4.65 3.03 6.81
N GLN A 225 3.39 3.46 6.93
CA GLN A 225 2.78 4.49 6.09
C GLN A 225 2.80 5.85 6.76
N LEU A 226 3.00 6.92 6.00
CA LEU A 226 2.98 8.29 6.50
C LEU A 226 1.56 8.85 6.57
N VAL A 227 1.16 9.38 7.71
CA VAL A 227 -0.16 10.01 7.90
C VAL A 227 0.05 11.39 8.53
N ASN A 228 -0.45 12.42 7.87
CA ASN A 228 -0.54 13.74 8.46
C ASN A 228 -1.71 13.77 9.44
N VAL A 229 -1.49 14.36 10.62
CA VAL A 229 -2.53 14.56 11.61
C VAL A 229 -2.56 16.03 12.00
N ILE A 230 -3.71 16.65 11.77
CA ILE A 230 -3.99 18.04 12.12
C ILE A 230 -5.09 18.07 13.17
N ILE A 231 -4.80 18.71 14.31
CA ILE A 231 -5.80 19.00 15.34
C ILE A 231 -5.94 20.50 15.40
N TYR A 232 -7.18 20.99 15.30
CA TYR A 232 -7.45 22.41 15.40
C TYR A 232 -8.66 22.69 16.28
N LYS A 233 -8.61 23.83 16.97
CA LYS A 233 -9.71 24.37 17.75
C LYS A 233 -10.59 25.22 16.86
N GLU A 234 -11.89 24.92 16.85
CA GLU A 234 -12.88 25.68 16.10
C GLU A 234 -12.99 27.11 16.63
N ILE A 235 -12.77 28.08 15.75
CA ILE A 235 -13.09 29.49 16.01
C ILE A 235 -14.48 29.77 15.43
N PRO A 236 -15.39 30.42 16.16
CA PRO A 236 -16.73 30.74 15.65
C PRO A 236 -16.66 31.58 14.36
N ASP A 237 -17.54 31.32 13.40
CA ASP A 237 -17.57 32.05 12.12
C ASP A 237 -17.74 33.57 12.30
N SER A 238 -18.36 34.02 13.40
CA SER A 238 -18.48 35.44 13.74
C SER A 238 -17.15 36.12 14.05
N GLU A 239 -16.12 35.35 14.38
CA GLU A 239 -14.77 35.80 14.72
C GLU A 239 -13.77 35.48 13.60
N LYS A 240 -14.15 34.65 12.63
CA LYS A 240 -13.38 34.40 11.42
C LYS A 240 -13.46 35.61 10.49
N GLY A 241 -12.33 36.02 9.93
CA GLY A 241 -12.28 37.05 8.89
C GLY A 241 -13.03 36.62 7.62
N LEU A 242 -13.03 37.47 6.58
CA LEU A 242 -13.50 37.07 5.25
C LEU A 242 -12.68 35.86 4.75
N LEU A 243 -13.25 34.67 4.85
CA LEU A 243 -12.71 33.43 4.29
C LEU A 243 -13.50 33.06 3.03
N SER A 244 -12.80 32.59 2.00
CA SER A 244 -13.44 31.85 0.91
C SER A 244 -13.79 30.47 1.45
N TYR A 245 -15.08 30.13 1.46
CA TYR A 245 -15.50 28.77 1.76
C TYR A 245 -15.41 27.92 0.49
N SER A 246 -14.59 26.88 0.52
CA SER A 246 -14.62 25.76 -0.42
C SER A 246 -14.70 24.44 0.36
N ASP A 247 -14.93 23.34 -0.34
CA ASP A 247 -14.87 21.98 0.24
C ASP A 247 -13.40 21.48 0.38
N GLU A 248 -12.41 22.33 0.12
CA GLU A 248 -11.00 21.97 0.31
C GLU A 248 -10.63 21.98 1.80
N VAL A 249 -9.93 20.93 2.23
CA VAL A 249 -9.46 20.76 3.62
C VAL A 249 -8.67 21.97 4.12
N SER A 250 -7.85 22.58 3.25
CA SER A 250 -7.09 23.78 3.58
C SER A 250 -7.99 24.94 3.99
N ASP A 251 -9.16 25.08 3.36
CA ASP A 251 -10.14 26.12 3.68
C ASP A 251 -10.94 25.76 4.94
N MET A 252 -11.21 24.48 5.19
CA MET A 252 -11.85 24.01 6.43
C MET A 252 -10.99 24.28 7.67
N ILE A 253 -9.67 24.14 7.54
CA ILE A 253 -8.70 24.42 8.61
C ILE A 253 -8.43 25.93 8.72
N SER A 254 -8.53 26.67 7.61
CA SER A 254 -8.27 28.11 7.53
C SER A 254 -9.10 28.91 8.53
N GLY A 255 -8.43 29.83 9.24
CA GLY A 255 -9.07 30.68 10.25
C GLY A 255 -9.42 29.98 11.57
N ASN A 256 -9.01 28.73 11.78
CA ASN A 256 -9.03 28.07 13.09
C ASN A 256 -7.65 28.13 13.76
N GLU A 257 -7.59 27.83 15.06
CA GLU A 257 -6.34 27.74 15.81
C GLU A 257 -5.78 26.31 15.68
N ILE A 258 -4.64 26.17 15.00
CA ILE A 258 -3.95 24.87 14.88
C ILE A 258 -3.28 24.55 16.21
N ILE A 259 -3.60 23.39 16.75
CA ILE A 259 -3.07 22.84 18.00
C ILE A 259 -1.92 21.86 17.71
N LEU A 260 -2.11 21.03 16.68
CA LEU A 260 -1.14 20.04 16.22
C LEU A 260 -1.17 19.98 14.70
N ASN A 261 0.00 19.86 14.08
CA ASN A 261 0.15 19.51 12.67
C ASN A 261 1.43 18.71 12.54
N GLU A 262 1.31 17.40 12.64
CA GLU A 262 2.44 16.48 12.70
C GLU A 262 2.23 15.29 11.78
N THR A 263 3.33 14.81 11.20
CA THR A 263 3.33 13.61 10.37
C THR A 263 3.80 12.42 11.17
N PHE A 264 2.92 11.43 11.28
CA PHE A 264 3.17 10.17 11.97
C PHE A 264 3.42 9.05 10.97
N ARG A 265 3.97 7.94 11.48
CA ARG A 265 4.17 6.72 10.74
C ARG A 265 3.38 5.59 11.40
N THR A 266 2.58 4.86 10.63
CA THR A 266 1.80 3.73 11.14
C THR A 266 2.71 2.61 11.64
N GLY A 267 2.29 1.96 12.71
CA GLY A 267 2.92 0.77 13.26
C GLY A 267 2.48 -0.51 12.55
N ILE A 268 2.95 -1.65 13.07
CA ILE A 268 2.63 -3.00 12.58
C ILE A 268 1.11 -3.26 12.51
N LEU A 269 0.33 -2.63 13.39
CA LEU A 269 -1.13 -2.78 13.38
C LEU A 269 -1.82 -1.71 12.53
N GLY A 270 -1.09 -1.07 11.60
CA GLY A 270 -1.57 0.09 10.85
C GLY A 270 -1.89 1.30 11.72
N ASP A 271 -1.41 1.31 12.97
CA ASP A 271 -1.90 2.18 14.03
C ASP A 271 -1.03 3.42 14.26
N ILE A 272 -1.69 4.52 14.60
CA ILE A 272 -1.05 5.72 15.18
C ILE A 272 -1.80 6.03 16.46
N ASN A 273 -1.10 5.90 17.58
CA ASN A 273 -1.67 6.07 18.92
C ASN A 273 -0.79 7.04 19.71
N PHE A 274 -1.34 8.19 20.08
CA PHE A 274 -0.61 9.17 20.88
C PHE A 274 -1.55 10.00 21.74
N ASN A 275 -0.99 10.51 22.83
CA ASN A 275 -1.68 11.47 23.67
C ASN A 275 -1.36 12.88 23.20
N ILE A 276 -2.37 13.73 23.06
CA ILE A 276 -2.13 15.11 22.63
C ILE A 276 -1.23 15.88 23.61
N SER A 277 -1.26 15.53 24.90
CA SER A 277 -0.42 16.18 25.91
C SER A 277 1.08 15.95 25.71
N ASP A 278 1.47 14.93 24.94
CA ASP A 278 2.87 14.67 24.57
C ASP A 278 3.40 15.69 23.54
N TYR A 279 2.51 16.43 22.87
CA TYR A 279 2.85 17.31 21.73
C TYR A 279 2.50 18.79 21.96
N ILE A 280 1.93 19.14 23.12
CA ILE A 280 1.54 20.52 23.45
C ILE A 280 2.15 20.94 24.78
N ASP A 281 2.59 22.19 24.87
CA ASP A 281 3.22 22.72 26.09
C ASP A 281 2.21 23.18 27.14
N ASN A 282 0.95 23.43 26.75
CA ASN A 282 -0.07 24.02 27.60
C ASN A 282 -1.37 23.19 27.59
N PRO A 283 -2.12 23.18 28.70
CA PRO A 283 -3.47 22.60 28.73
C PRO A 283 -4.36 23.16 27.64
N LEU A 284 -5.19 22.30 27.04
CA LEU A 284 -6.11 22.73 25.99
C LEU A 284 -7.16 23.70 26.57
N PRO A 285 -7.33 24.90 26.00
CA PRO A 285 -8.39 25.80 26.44
C PRO A 285 -9.77 25.17 26.17
N ALA A 286 -10.80 25.60 26.92
CA ALA A 286 -12.16 25.16 26.63
C ALA A 286 -12.55 25.53 25.18
N GLY A 287 -13.16 24.58 24.47
CA GLY A 287 -13.55 24.76 23.07
C GLY A 287 -13.96 23.46 22.41
N LYS A 288 -14.34 23.57 21.13
CA LYS A 288 -14.59 22.43 20.24
C LYS A 288 -13.37 22.21 19.37
N TYR A 289 -12.94 20.96 19.28
CA TYR A 289 -11.75 20.55 18.54
C TYR A 289 -12.13 19.57 17.46
N HIS A 290 -11.36 19.60 16.37
CA HIS A 290 -11.52 18.70 15.24
C HIS A 290 -10.20 17.99 14.96
N LEU A 291 -10.30 16.71 14.62
CA LEU A 291 -9.21 15.89 14.13
C LEU A 291 -9.39 15.76 12.63
N TYR A 292 -8.36 16.12 11.89
CA TYR A 292 -8.22 15.83 10.47
C TYR A 292 -6.99 14.95 10.28
N ALA A 293 -7.11 13.91 9.46
CA ALA A 293 -5.99 13.03 9.16
C ALA A 293 -6.01 12.60 7.70
N GLU A 294 -4.82 12.48 7.11
CA GLU A 294 -4.64 12.19 5.69
C GLU A 294 -3.38 11.36 5.47
N HIS A 295 -3.49 10.29 4.69
CA HIS A 295 -2.32 9.56 4.20
C HIS A 295 -1.80 10.24 2.92
N PHE A 296 -0.55 10.70 2.95
CA PHE A 296 0.02 11.58 1.90
C PHE A 296 0.12 10.97 0.52
N GLU A 297 0.17 9.65 0.44
CA GLU A 297 0.57 8.99 -0.80
C GLU A 297 -0.65 8.69 -1.70
N ASP A 298 -1.88 8.91 -1.22
CA ASP A 298 -3.12 8.66 -1.99
C ASP A 298 -3.99 9.89 -2.25
N ASP A 299 -4.13 10.24 -3.53
CA ASP A 299 -5.22 11.11 -4.02
C ASP A 299 -6.59 10.37 -4.14
N TYR A 300 -6.66 9.13 -3.63
CA TYR A 300 -7.67 8.11 -4.01
C TYR A 300 -8.32 7.39 -2.82
N TYR A 301 -8.64 8.10 -1.73
CA TYR A 301 -9.49 7.54 -0.67
C TYR A 301 -10.78 6.93 -1.22
N LYS A 302 -11.07 5.68 -0.86
CA LYS A 302 -12.33 5.01 -1.19
C LYS A 302 -13.00 4.52 0.08
N GLU A 303 -13.98 5.27 0.57
CA GLU A 303 -14.92 4.77 1.58
C GLU A 303 -15.46 3.41 1.15
N ILE A 304 -15.31 2.39 2.00
CA ILE A 304 -15.92 1.06 1.83
C ILE A 304 -17.38 1.12 2.28
#